data_AF-A0A4Y5YGN7-F1
#
_entry.id   AF-A0A4Y5YGN7-F1
#
_cell.length_a   1.000
_cell.length_b   1.000
_cell.length_c   1.000
_cell.angle_alpha   90.00
_cell.angle_beta   90.00
_cell.angle_gamma   90.00
#
_symmetry.space_group_name_H-M   'P 1'
#
loop_
_entity.id
_entity.type
_entity.pdbx_description
1 polymer ?
#
loop_
_entity_poly.entity_id
_entity_poly.type
_entity_poly.pdbx_seq_one_letter_code
_entity_poly.pdbx_strand_id
1 'polypeptide(L)'
;MTTLTIEQLKKLEFEFNIFEADTKFERLDVDRSEDWAPEEMHPYYISYVVGSCTATADKIKIDFFWTAQGGSKSIEDAYEFDISIEDDQDIKIEGLEIVDEDGDKIEGFKLDHLVIEAFNALNWEHQLWDKLPTITDN
;
A
#
# COMPACT_ATOMS: atom_id res chain seq x y z
N MET A 1 -28.15 7.05 -8.19
CA MET A 1 -27.00 6.35 -7.59
C MET A 1 -26.14 5.80 -8.70
N THR A 2 -24.84 6.08 -8.68
CA THR A 2 -23.88 5.51 -9.62
C THR A 2 -23.16 4.39 -8.89
N THR A 3 -23.54 3.15 -9.15
CA THR A 3 -22.81 1.97 -8.65
C THR A 3 -21.42 1.95 -9.26
N LEU A 4 -20.38 1.75 -8.47
CA LEU A 4 -19.02 1.57 -8.99
C LEU A 4 -18.91 0.19 -9.63
N THR A 5 -18.73 0.15 -10.93
CA THR A 5 -18.43 -1.09 -11.64
C THR A 5 -16.92 -1.29 -11.71
N ILE A 6 -16.46 -2.54 -11.81
CA ILE A 6 -15.06 -2.87 -12.10
C ILE A 6 -14.55 -2.13 -13.36
N GLU A 7 -15.43 -1.90 -14.34
CA GLU A 7 -15.10 -1.14 -15.55
C GLU A 7 -14.90 0.36 -15.29
N GLN A 8 -15.49 0.93 -14.25
CA GLN A 8 -15.22 2.30 -13.82
C GLN A 8 -13.93 2.39 -13.01
N LEU A 9 -13.65 1.38 -12.18
CA LEU A 9 -12.38 1.28 -11.45
C LEU A 9 -11.17 1.21 -12.40
N LYS A 10 -11.27 0.45 -13.50
CA LYS A 10 -10.22 0.37 -14.53
C LYS A 10 -9.91 1.70 -15.23
N LYS A 11 -10.78 2.70 -15.12
CA LYS A 11 -10.58 4.03 -15.70
C LYS A 11 -9.89 4.99 -14.74
N LEU A 12 -9.65 4.57 -13.50
CA LEU A 12 -8.95 5.39 -12.52
C LEU A 12 -7.51 5.61 -12.97
N GLU A 13 -7.14 6.89 -13.01
CA GLU A 13 -5.76 7.32 -13.14
C GLU A 13 -5.19 7.51 -11.72
N PHE A 14 -4.03 6.90 -11.45
CA PHE A 14 -3.40 6.90 -10.14
C PHE A 14 -2.28 7.94 -10.10
N GLU A 15 -2.41 8.92 -9.20
CA GLU A 15 -1.38 9.90 -8.89
C GLU A 15 -0.77 9.59 -7.52
N PHE A 16 0.49 9.18 -7.54
CA PHE A 16 1.23 8.82 -6.33
C PHE A 16 2.10 9.97 -5.84
N ASN A 17 2.08 10.18 -4.53
CA ASN A 17 2.93 11.12 -3.81
C ASN A 17 3.73 10.38 -2.74
N ILE A 18 5.03 10.66 -2.66
CA ILE A 18 5.91 10.09 -1.62
C ILE A 18 6.09 11.17 -0.55
N PHE A 19 5.82 10.81 0.71
CA PHE A 19 6.02 11.70 1.85
C PHE A 19 7.37 11.49 2.50
N GLU A 20 7.70 10.22 2.67
CA GLU A 20 8.88 9.78 3.39
C GLU A 20 9.45 8.58 2.68
N ALA A 21 10.76 8.60 2.49
CA ALA A 21 11.50 7.44 2.06
C ALA A 21 12.71 7.35 2.97
N ASP A 22 12.68 6.43 3.92
CA ASP A 22 13.90 6.09 4.63
C ASP A 22 14.65 5.03 3.83
N THR A 23 15.53 5.56 3.01
CA THR A 23 16.50 4.79 2.23
C THR A 23 17.77 4.51 3.04
N LYS A 24 17.83 4.92 4.33
CA LYS A 24 18.92 4.55 5.21
C LYS A 24 18.67 3.14 5.75
N PHE A 25 19.39 2.20 5.18
CA PHE A 25 19.48 0.84 5.68
C PHE A 25 19.89 0.84 7.14
N GLU A 26 18.93 0.52 8.01
CA GLU A 26 19.25 0.22 9.39
C GLU A 26 19.58 -1.26 9.48
N ARG A 27 20.87 -1.56 9.73
CA ARG A 27 21.27 -2.87 10.20
C ARG A 27 20.83 -2.97 11.67
N LEU A 28 19.77 -3.72 11.91
CA LEU A 28 19.30 -4.05 13.24
C LEU A 28 19.74 -5.46 13.60
N ASP A 29 20.29 -5.65 14.79
CA ASP A 29 20.45 -6.98 15.36
C ASP A 29 19.11 -7.34 16.03
N VAL A 30 18.20 -7.98 15.29
CA VAL A 30 16.83 -8.27 15.76
C VAL A 30 16.78 -9.64 16.42
N ASP A 31 16.34 -9.68 17.68
CA ASP A 31 15.99 -10.92 18.38
C ASP A 31 14.61 -11.39 17.88
N ARG A 32 14.58 -12.32 16.91
CA ARG A 32 13.33 -12.93 16.43
C ARG A 32 13.00 -14.18 17.25
N SER A 33 12.86 -14.04 18.56
CA SER A 33 12.29 -15.11 19.40
C SER A 33 10.81 -14.83 19.71
N GLU A 34 9.92 -15.24 18.80
CA GLU A 34 8.58 -15.71 19.21
C GLU A 34 8.56 -17.24 19.13
N ASP A 35 9.53 -17.90 19.78
CA ASP A 35 9.35 -19.17 20.50
C ASP A 35 10.70 -19.79 20.90
N TRP A 36 11.11 -19.54 22.15
CA TRP A 36 11.82 -20.51 23.02
C TRP A 36 13.12 -21.21 22.52
N ALA A 37 14.01 -20.48 21.85
CA ALA A 37 15.45 -20.76 21.88
C ALA A 37 16.23 -19.44 21.67
N PRO A 38 17.39 -19.24 22.31
CA PRO A 38 18.27 -18.12 21.99
C PRO A 38 18.88 -18.40 20.61
N GLU A 39 18.17 -18.03 19.55
CA GLU A 39 18.75 -18.03 18.21
C GLU A 39 19.74 -16.87 18.10
N GLU A 40 20.82 -17.11 17.36
CA GLU A 40 21.91 -16.17 17.18
C GLU A 40 21.37 -14.82 16.67
N MET A 41 21.87 -13.72 17.23
CA MET A 41 21.56 -12.39 16.70
C MET A 41 22.04 -12.33 15.25
N HIS A 42 21.10 -12.23 14.32
CA HIS A 42 21.40 -12.06 12.91
C HIS A 42 21.13 -10.61 12.50
N PRO A 43 22.02 -10.01 11.69
CA PRO A 43 21.75 -8.70 11.14
C PRO A 43 20.52 -8.77 10.24
N TYR A 44 19.63 -7.81 10.42
CA TYR A 44 18.46 -7.57 9.59
C TYR A 44 18.59 -6.18 9.00
N TYR A 45 18.24 -6.03 7.73
CA TYR A 45 18.20 -4.73 7.07
C TYR A 45 16.75 -4.35 6.87
N ILE A 46 16.39 -3.09 7.14
CA ILE A 46 15.04 -2.55 6.91
C ILE A 46 15.15 -1.33 6.02
N SER A 47 14.19 -1.20 5.10
CA SER A 47 13.90 0.02 4.35
C SER A 47 12.40 0.26 4.34
N TYR A 48 11.98 1.52 4.29
CA TYR A 48 10.56 1.84 4.16
C TYR A 48 10.33 3.10 3.34
N VAL A 49 9.24 3.09 2.58
CA VAL A 49 8.73 4.24 1.84
C VAL A 49 7.25 4.38 2.16
N VAL A 50 6.82 5.60 2.46
CA VAL A 50 5.43 5.92 2.77
C VAL A 50 4.96 7.03 1.84
N GLY A 51 3.73 6.90 1.38
CA GLY A 51 3.13 7.89 0.51
C GLY A 51 1.61 7.88 0.55
N SER A 52 1.02 8.69 -0.33
CA SER A 52 -0.39 8.63 -0.65
C SER A 52 -0.59 8.40 -2.13
N CYS A 53 -1.80 8.01 -2.47
CA CYS A 53 -2.28 7.96 -3.83
C CYS A 53 -3.64 8.64 -3.91
N THR A 54 -3.84 9.41 -4.98
CA THR A 54 -5.13 9.92 -5.40
C THR A 54 -5.49 9.22 -6.71
N ALA A 55 -6.53 8.40 -6.69
CA ALA A 55 -7.08 7.74 -7.87
C ALA A 55 -8.31 8.50 -8.37
N THR A 56 -8.32 8.94 -9.63
CA THR A 56 -9.40 9.78 -10.19
C THR A 56 -9.97 9.24 -11.49
N ALA A 57 -11.29 9.30 -11.66
CA ALA A 57 -11.98 9.04 -12.92
C ALA A 57 -13.34 9.76 -12.95
N ASP A 58 -13.62 10.51 -14.01
CA ASP A 58 -14.86 11.29 -14.17
C ASP A 58 -15.15 12.20 -12.95
N LYS A 59 -16.07 11.77 -12.07
CA LYS A 59 -16.47 12.48 -10.84
C LYS A 59 -16.00 11.77 -9.57
N ILE A 60 -15.31 10.64 -9.71
CA ILE A 60 -14.85 9.80 -8.62
C ILE A 60 -13.44 10.23 -8.25
N LYS A 61 -13.21 10.41 -6.95
CA LYS A 61 -11.89 10.61 -6.37
C LYS A 61 -11.73 9.68 -5.17
N ILE A 62 -10.64 8.92 -5.12
CA ILE A 62 -10.30 8.02 -4.04
C ILE A 62 -8.91 8.37 -3.54
N ASP A 63 -8.78 8.74 -2.27
CA ASP A 63 -7.50 9.02 -1.62
C ASP A 63 -7.18 7.91 -0.61
N PHE A 64 -5.97 7.38 -0.66
CA PHE A 64 -5.49 6.37 0.29
C PHE A 64 -4.00 6.55 0.60
N PHE A 65 -3.57 6.01 1.73
CA PHE A 65 -2.17 5.94 2.12
C PHE A 65 -1.61 4.56 1.81
N TRP A 66 -0.33 4.52 1.47
CA TRP A 66 0.37 3.29 1.16
C TRP A 66 1.74 3.25 1.81
N THR A 67 2.20 2.04 2.08
CA THR A 67 3.57 1.76 2.50
C THR A 67 4.21 0.77 1.54
N ALA A 68 5.51 0.94 1.35
CA ALA A 68 6.38 -0.05 0.74
C ALA A 68 7.43 -0.39 1.79
N GLN A 69 7.44 -1.63 2.27
CA GLN A 69 8.38 -2.10 3.27
C GLN A 69 9.32 -3.10 2.64
N GLY A 70 10.63 -2.83 2.72
CA GLY A 70 11.68 -3.77 2.37
C GLY A 70 12.39 -4.24 3.63
N GLY A 71 12.91 -5.46 3.63
CA GLY A 71 13.80 -5.89 4.70
C GLY A 71 13.87 -7.39 4.90
N SER A 72 15.08 -7.92 5.00
CA SER A 72 15.37 -9.35 5.20
C SER A 72 16.83 -9.51 5.68
N LYS A 73 17.38 -10.73 5.60
CA LYS A 73 18.72 -11.14 6.08
C LYS A 73 19.87 -10.57 5.25
N SER A 74 19.60 -10.03 4.05
CA SER A 74 20.60 -9.46 3.15
C SER A 74 20.30 -7.99 2.85
N ILE A 75 21.30 -7.27 2.36
CA ILE A 75 21.11 -5.88 1.92
C ILE A 75 20.31 -5.86 0.62
N GLU A 76 20.51 -6.84 -0.27
CA GLU A 76 19.79 -6.99 -1.54
C GLU A 76 18.28 -7.17 -1.33
N ASP A 77 17.90 -8.05 -0.42
CA ASP A 77 16.51 -8.33 -0.08
C ASP A 77 15.83 -7.13 0.61
N ALA A 78 16.59 -6.24 1.25
CA ALA A 78 16.04 -5.02 1.83
C ALA A 78 15.56 -4.01 0.78
N TYR A 79 15.84 -4.27 -0.50
CA TYR A 79 15.31 -3.51 -1.63
C TYR A 79 14.11 -4.18 -2.32
N GLU A 80 13.73 -5.39 -1.90
CA GLU A 80 12.51 -6.05 -2.35
C GLU A 80 11.34 -5.54 -1.51
N PHE A 81 10.64 -4.53 -2.03
CA PHE A 81 9.50 -3.93 -1.35
C PHE A 81 8.25 -4.81 -1.45
N ASP A 82 7.62 -5.05 -0.31
CA ASP A 82 6.20 -5.41 -0.23
C ASP A 82 5.38 -4.13 -0.10
N ILE A 83 4.39 -3.95 -0.99
CA ILE A 83 3.64 -2.70 -1.14
C ILE A 83 2.19 -2.96 -0.74
N SER A 84 1.68 -2.18 0.21
CA SER A 84 0.33 -2.32 0.74
C SER A 84 -0.33 -0.97 0.99
N ILE A 85 -1.66 -0.97 0.99
CA ILE A 85 -2.48 0.14 1.47
C ILE A 85 -2.51 0.02 3.00
N GLU A 86 -2.34 1.14 3.72
CA GLU A 86 -2.45 1.10 5.17
C GLU A 86 -3.91 0.91 5.60
N ASP A 87 -4.23 -0.27 6.13
CA ASP A 87 -5.56 -0.61 6.65
C ASP A 87 -6.00 0.27 7.83
N ASP A 88 -5.04 0.89 8.54
CA ASP A 88 -5.28 1.73 9.72
C ASP A 88 -5.59 3.20 9.37
N GLN A 89 -5.54 3.59 8.09
CA GLN A 89 -5.89 4.94 7.63
C GLN A 89 -7.11 4.94 6.71
N ASP A 90 -8.10 5.78 7.04
CA ASP A 90 -9.36 5.87 6.30
C ASP A 90 -9.15 6.17 4.79
N ILE A 91 -9.64 5.28 3.92
CA ILE A 91 -9.77 5.55 2.49
C ILE A 91 -10.88 6.58 2.29
N LYS A 92 -10.55 7.70 1.64
CA LYS A 92 -11.52 8.78 1.38
C LYS A 92 -12.06 8.67 -0.02
N ILE A 93 -13.38 8.53 -0.14
CA ILE A 93 -14.07 8.38 -1.41
C ILE A 93 -15.02 9.55 -1.63
N GLU A 94 -14.87 10.25 -2.75
CA GLU A 94 -15.76 11.31 -3.18
C GLU A 94 -16.41 10.98 -4.54
N GLY A 95 -17.66 11.41 -4.70
CA GLY A 95 -18.38 11.24 -5.97
C GLY A 95 -18.88 9.83 -6.26
N LEU A 96 -18.82 8.94 -5.26
CA LEU A 96 -19.30 7.57 -5.34
C LEU A 96 -20.09 7.19 -4.09
N GLU A 97 -21.17 6.44 -4.28
CA GLU A 97 -21.90 5.75 -3.21
C GLU A 97 -21.99 4.27 -3.57
N ILE A 98 -21.51 3.41 -2.68
CA ILE A 98 -21.58 1.96 -2.85
C ILE A 98 -22.75 1.43 -2.01
N VAL A 99 -23.57 0.58 -2.61
CA VAL A 99 -24.70 -0.09 -1.97
C VAL A 99 -24.56 -1.61 -2.15
N ASP A 100 -25.11 -2.38 -1.23
CA ASP A 100 -25.20 -3.85 -1.36
C ASP A 100 -26.38 -4.30 -2.23
N GLU A 101 -26.63 -5.60 -2.25
CA GLU A 101 -27.69 -6.24 -3.05
C GLU A 101 -29.11 -5.88 -2.58
N ASP A 102 -29.28 -5.46 -1.33
CA ASP A 102 -30.55 -4.98 -0.77
C ASP A 102 -30.72 -3.45 -0.95
N GLY A 103 -29.67 -2.78 -1.46
CA GLY A 103 -29.63 -1.33 -1.67
C GLY A 103 -29.18 -0.55 -0.44
N ASP A 104 -28.67 -1.23 0.59
CA ASP A 104 -28.15 -0.58 1.78
C ASP A 104 -26.75 -0.04 1.53
N LYS A 105 -26.48 1.17 2.02
CA LYS A 105 -25.20 1.85 1.84
C LYS A 105 -24.08 1.08 2.55
N ILE A 106 -22.99 0.85 1.84
CA ILE A 106 -21.75 0.28 2.37
C ILE A 106 -20.80 1.43 2.76
N GLU A 107 -20.26 1.38 3.98
CA GLU A 107 -19.35 2.40 4.51
C GLU A 107 -18.37 1.83 5.54
N GLY A 108 -17.36 2.64 5.89
CA GLY A 108 -16.29 2.27 6.82
C GLY A 108 -15.47 1.06 6.32
N PHE A 109 -15.02 0.23 7.26
CA PHE A 109 -14.14 -0.91 7.00
C PHE A 109 -14.58 -1.83 5.83
N LYS A 110 -15.90 -2.08 5.68
CA LYS A 110 -16.41 -2.91 4.57
C LYS A 110 -16.20 -2.24 3.21
N LEU A 111 -16.32 -0.92 3.15
CA LEU A 111 -16.06 -0.13 1.94
C LEU A 111 -14.56 -0.12 1.64
N ASP A 112 -13.72 0.08 2.65
CA ASP A 112 -12.27 0.13 2.51
C ASP A 112 -11.73 -1.19 1.94
N HIS A 113 -12.15 -2.32 2.52
CA HIS A 113 -11.77 -3.66 2.05
C HIS A 113 -12.16 -3.90 0.59
N LEU A 114 -13.35 -3.47 0.16
CA LEU A 114 -13.80 -3.62 -1.23
C LEU A 114 -12.93 -2.79 -2.19
N VAL A 115 -12.54 -1.57 -1.79
CA VAL A 115 -11.64 -0.73 -2.60
C VAL A 115 -10.26 -1.35 -2.68
N ILE A 116 -9.71 -1.82 -1.57
CA ILE A 116 -8.40 -2.46 -1.51
C ILE A 116 -8.36 -3.70 -2.41
N GLU A 117 -9.33 -4.61 -2.27
CA GLU A 117 -9.44 -5.80 -3.13
C GLU A 117 -9.52 -5.41 -4.61
N ALA A 118 -10.28 -4.37 -4.93
CA ALA A 118 -10.45 -3.97 -6.31
C ALA A 118 -9.21 -3.28 -6.88
N PHE A 119 -8.47 -2.49 -6.10
CA PHE A 119 -7.19 -1.92 -6.51
C PHE A 119 -6.12 -3.00 -6.66
N ASN A 120 -6.03 -3.95 -5.74
CA ASN A 120 -5.12 -5.11 -5.85
C ASN A 120 -5.41 -5.92 -7.12
N ALA A 121 -6.69 -6.11 -7.48
CA ALA A 121 -7.06 -6.76 -8.74
C ALA A 121 -6.63 -5.98 -10.00
N LEU A 122 -6.35 -4.67 -9.88
CA LEU A 122 -5.79 -3.83 -10.94
C LEU A 122 -4.26 -3.79 -10.95
N ASN A 123 -3.59 -4.44 -9.99
CA ASN A 123 -2.15 -4.34 -9.75
C ASN A 123 -1.72 -2.87 -9.66
N TRP A 124 -2.41 -2.08 -8.82
CA TRP A 124 -2.10 -0.67 -8.63
C TRP A 124 -0.64 -0.46 -8.20
N GLU A 125 -0.09 -1.39 -7.42
CA GLU A 125 1.28 -1.39 -6.93
C GLU A 125 2.31 -1.45 -8.08
N HIS A 126 1.99 -2.13 -9.19
CA HIS A 126 2.83 -2.15 -10.40
C HIS A 126 3.05 -0.75 -10.99
N GLN A 127 2.10 0.18 -10.80
CA GLN A 127 2.22 1.55 -11.29
C GLN A 127 3.12 2.41 -10.38
N LEU A 128 3.39 1.95 -9.15
CA LEU A 128 4.22 2.65 -8.17
C LEU A 128 5.70 2.28 -8.28
N TRP A 129 6.05 1.08 -8.75
CA TRP A 129 7.44 0.59 -8.78
C TRP A 129 8.43 1.54 -9.45
N ASP A 130 8.06 2.17 -10.58
CA ASP A 130 8.92 3.14 -11.28
C ASP A 130 9.10 4.47 -10.55
N LYS A 131 8.28 4.73 -9.52
CA LYS A 131 8.31 5.93 -8.69
C LYS A 131 9.03 5.71 -7.36
N LEU A 132 9.21 4.45 -6.95
CA LEU A 132 9.98 4.13 -5.76
C LEU A 132 11.42 4.60 -5.94
N PRO A 133 12.05 5.12 -4.87
CA PRO A 133 13.42 5.61 -4.95
C PRO A 133 14.35 4.49 -5.42
N THR A 134 15.08 4.76 -6.51
CA THR A 134 16.18 3.88 -6.92
C THR A 134 17.33 4.12 -5.97
N ILE A 135 17.71 3.09 -5.20
CA ILE A 135 18.78 3.25 -4.24
C ILE A 135 20.10 2.89 -4.92
N THR A 136 21.00 3.87 -4.99
CA THR A 136 22.36 3.69 -5.47
C THR A 136 23.28 3.44 -4.29
N ASP A 137 24.02 2.33 -4.33
CA ASP A 137 25.15 2.11 -3.42
C ASP A 137 26.09 3.33 -3.49
N ASN A 138 26.33 3.99 -2.35
CA ASN A 138 27.39 4.99 -2.22
C ASN A 138 28.73 4.31 -1.93
#